data_AF-B5TT98-F1
#
_entry.id   AF-B5TT98-F1
#
_cell.length_a   1.000
_cell.length_b   1.000
_cell.length_c   1.000
_cell.angle_alpha   90.00
_cell.angle_beta   90.00
_cell.angle_gamma   90.00
#
_symmetry.space_group_name_H-M   'P 1'
#
loop_
_entity.id
_entity.type
_entity.pdbx_description
1 polymer ?
#
loop_
_entity_poly.entity_id
_entity_poly.type
_entity_poly.pdbx_seq_one_letter_code
_entity_poly.pdbx_strand_id
1 'polypeptide(L)'
;HFLILGLAKSGYAAASILHDKGIYVAVNDQKPFEENEPAQKLSEKGIEVVCGEHPVSLFDQHQITVLIKNPGIPYENIMVQEAEKRGIPVWTEIELAYYLTNAKFIGITGSNGKTTTTTLIYEMLKADSQKALIAGNIGTVASEVAYHADGDEWIVTELSSFQLMGTHAFR
;
A
#
# COMPACT_ATOMS: atom_id res chain seq x y z
N HIS A 1 -11.76 -2.98 -9.76
CA HIS A 1 -12.21 -2.36 -8.50
C HIS A 1 -11.31 -2.85 -7.37
N PHE A 2 -10.91 -1.96 -6.47
CA PHE A 2 -9.98 -2.30 -5.39
C PHE A 2 -10.71 -2.40 -4.06
N LEU A 3 -10.30 -3.35 -3.23
CA LEU A 3 -10.67 -3.38 -1.82
C LEU A 3 -9.42 -3.12 -0.98
N ILE A 4 -9.47 -2.13 -0.09
CA ILE A 4 -8.41 -1.88 0.89
C ILE A 4 -8.82 -2.55 2.20
N LEU A 5 -7.99 -3.46 2.71
CA LEU A 5 -8.19 -4.11 4.00
C LEU A 5 -7.21 -3.55 5.03
N GLY A 6 -7.74 -2.75 5.95
CA GLY A 6 -7.00 -2.04 6.99
C GLY A 6 -6.42 -0.70 6.53
N LEU A 7 -6.70 0.37 7.28
CA LEU A 7 -6.34 1.73 6.89
C LEU A 7 -4.91 2.12 7.28
N ALA A 8 -4.55 2.07 8.56
CA ALA A 8 -3.26 2.58 9.07
C ALA A 8 -2.73 3.81 8.27
N LYS A 9 -1.43 3.88 7.97
CA LYS A 9 -0.89 4.89 7.05
C LYS A 9 -0.96 4.46 5.59
N SER A 10 -0.50 3.24 5.28
CA SER A 10 -0.37 2.76 3.90
C SER A 10 -1.71 2.46 3.22
N GLY A 11 -2.70 1.92 3.95
CA GLY A 11 -4.03 1.68 3.41
C GLY A 11 -4.79 2.97 3.12
N TYR A 12 -4.70 3.97 4.01
CA TYR A 12 -5.29 5.30 3.77
C TYR A 12 -4.70 5.98 2.53
N ALA A 13 -3.37 5.93 2.38
CA ALA A 13 -2.69 6.45 1.19
C ALA A 13 -3.14 5.72 -0.08
N ALA A 14 -3.12 4.38 -0.07
CA ALA A 14 -3.57 3.58 -1.20
C ALA A 14 -5.02 3.88 -1.60
N ALA A 15 -5.94 3.97 -0.62
CA ALA A 15 -7.34 4.32 -0.86
C ALA A 15 -7.47 5.72 -1.50
N SER A 16 -6.79 6.71 -0.93
CA SER A 16 -6.83 8.09 -1.44
C SER A 16 -6.29 8.18 -2.86
N ILE A 17 -5.13 7.58 -3.14
CA ILE A 17 -4.48 7.64 -4.46
C ILE A 17 -5.33 6.96 -5.53
N LEU A 18 -5.89 5.79 -5.23
CA LEU A 18 -6.77 5.09 -6.17
C LEU A 18 -8.01 5.92 -6.49
N HIS A 19 -8.63 6.51 -5.46
CA HIS A 19 -9.78 7.40 -5.63
C HIS A 19 -9.43 8.64 -6.48
N ASP A 20 -8.32 9.31 -6.19
CA ASP A 20 -7.85 10.49 -6.93
C ASP A 20 -7.54 10.17 -8.41
N LYS A 21 -7.18 8.93 -8.72
CA LYS A 21 -7.02 8.41 -10.09
C LYS A 21 -8.34 7.99 -10.76
N GLY A 22 -9.49 8.20 -10.13
CA GLY A 22 -10.80 7.82 -10.64
C GLY A 22 -11.05 6.31 -10.60
N ILE A 23 -10.28 5.56 -9.82
CA ILE A 23 -10.44 4.12 -9.66
C ILE A 23 -11.40 3.85 -8.50
N TYR A 24 -12.41 3.02 -8.76
CA TYR A 24 -13.33 2.60 -7.71
C TYR A 24 -12.60 1.79 -6.63
N VAL A 25 -12.74 2.26 -5.39
CA VAL A 25 -12.15 1.68 -4.19
C VAL A 25 -13.19 1.59 -3.08
N ALA A 26 -13.24 0.43 -2.44
CA ALA A 26 -13.95 0.22 -1.18
C ALA A 26 -12.92 -0.03 -0.08
N VAL A 27 -13.25 0.33 1.15
CA VAL A 27 -12.38 0.19 2.32
C VAL A 27 -13.07 -0.68 3.35
N ASN A 28 -12.32 -1.61 3.95
CA ASN A 28 -12.77 -2.39 5.06
C ASN A 28 -11.75 -2.38 6.22
N ASP A 29 -12.19 -2.02 7.42
CA ASP A 29 -11.33 -1.90 8.60
C ASP A 29 -12.02 -2.46 9.85
N GLN A 30 -11.27 -3.12 10.72
CA GLN A 30 -11.82 -3.75 11.93
C GLN A 30 -12.21 -2.72 13.01
N LYS A 31 -11.62 -1.52 13.00
CA LYS A 31 -11.92 -0.47 13.98
C LYS A 31 -13.31 0.12 13.72
N PRO A 32 -14.16 0.31 14.74
CA PRO A 32 -15.46 0.97 14.59
C PRO A 32 -15.35 2.34 13.92
N PHE A 33 -16.34 2.69 13.07
CA PHE A 33 -16.31 3.91 12.25
C PHE A 33 -16.14 5.18 13.09
N GLU A 34 -16.85 5.29 14.21
CA GLU A 34 -16.83 6.46 15.11
C GLU A 34 -15.45 6.72 15.73
N GLU A 35 -14.63 5.67 15.84
CA GLU A 35 -13.27 5.76 16.39
C GLU A 35 -12.20 5.83 15.30
N ASN A 36 -12.58 5.80 14.03
CA ASN A 36 -11.69 5.65 12.89
C ASN A 36 -11.63 6.94 12.05
N GLU A 37 -10.88 7.92 12.53
CA GLU A 37 -10.70 9.21 11.84
C GLU A 37 -10.24 9.06 10.37
N PRO A 38 -9.29 8.17 10.01
CA PRO A 38 -8.97 7.92 8.61
C PRO A 38 -10.16 7.42 7.77
N ALA A 39 -11.02 6.55 8.32
CA ALA A 39 -12.21 6.07 7.64
C ALA A 39 -13.23 7.20 7.40
N GLN A 40 -13.42 8.05 8.40
CA GLN A 40 -14.32 9.22 8.30
C GLN A 40 -13.86 10.16 7.19
N LYS A 41 -12.56 10.48 7.12
CA LYS A 41 -11.99 11.32 6.06
C LYS A 41 -12.15 10.72 4.66
N LEU A 42 -12.03 9.41 4.51
CA LEU A 42 -12.25 8.74 3.22
C LEU A 42 -13.75 8.75 2.84
N SER A 43 -14.63 8.53 3.82
CA SER A 43 -16.08 8.63 3.62
C SER A 43 -16.52 10.03 3.19
N GLU A 44 -15.93 11.09 3.76
CA GLU A 44 -16.15 12.49 3.34
C GLU A 44 -15.73 12.75 1.89
N LYS A 45 -14.73 12.00 1.37
CA LYS A 45 -14.34 12.01 -0.05
C LYS A 45 -15.28 11.19 -0.94
N GLY A 46 -16.30 10.54 -0.38
CA GLY A 46 -17.23 9.67 -1.11
C GLY A 46 -16.69 8.26 -1.36
N ILE A 47 -15.64 7.84 -0.63
CA ILE A 47 -15.16 6.46 -0.66
C ILE A 47 -16.04 5.63 0.27
N GLU A 48 -16.49 4.47 -0.20
CA GLU A 48 -17.27 3.54 0.61
C GLU A 48 -16.38 2.88 1.66
N VAL A 49 -16.77 2.99 2.94
CA VAL A 49 -16.01 2.45 4.07
C VAL A 49 -16.91 1.58 4.94
N VAL A 50 -16.47 0.34 5.18
CA VAL A 50 -17.11 -0.62 6.07
C VAL A 50 -16.20 -0.88 7.27
N CYS A 51 -16.69 -0.51 8.45
CA CYS A 51 -15.91 -0.54 9.69
C CYS A 51 -16.54 -1.46 10.74
N GLY A 52 -15.71 -2.02 11.62
CA GLY A 52 -16.15 -2.82 12.79
C GLY A 52 -16.31 -4.32 12.51
N GLU A 53 -16.30 -4.73 11.24
CA GLU A 53 -16.48 -6.11 10.82
C GLU A 53 -15.81 -6.39 9.47
N HIS A 54 -15.78 -7.66 9.06
CA HIS A 54 -15.16 -8.14 7.82
C HIS A 54 -16.16 -8.95 6.98
N PRO A 55 -17.16 -8.30 6.36
CA PRO A 55 -18.17 -8.99 5.58
C PRO A 55 -17.61 -9.40 4.21
N VAL A 56 -17.47 -10.71 3.98
CA VAL A 56 -17.02 -11.25 2.70
C VAL A 56 -17.97 -10.93 1.52
N SER A 57 -19.21 -10.51 1.81
CA SER A 57 -20.15 -10.06 0.78
C SER A 57 -19.65 -8.86 -0.02
N LEU A 58 -18.67 -8.10 0.49
CA LEU A 58 -18.05 -6.97 -0.22
C LEU A 58 -17.44 -7.39 -1.56
N PHE A 59 -16.90 -8.60 -1.66
CA PHE A 59 -16.36 -9.11 -2.92
C PHE A 59 -17.42 -9.18 -4.02
N ASP A 60 -18.64 -9.59 -3.67
CA ASP A 60 -19.78 -9.73 -4.58
C ASP A 60 -20.43 -8.38 -4.89
N GLN A 61 -20.62 -7.54 -3.86
CA GLN A 61 -21.25 -6.23 -3.98
C GLN A 61 -20.48 -5.29 -4.92
N HIS A 62 -19.16 -5.41 -4.94
CA HIS A 62 -18.28 -4.44 -5.60
C HIS A 62 -17.47 -5.01 -6.75
N GLN A 63 -17.65 -6.28 -7.16
CA GLN A 63 -16.87 -6.91 -8.23
C GLN A 63 -15.35 -6.67 -8.07
N ILE A 64 -14.86 -6.94 -6.87
CA ILE A 64 -13.47 -6.65 -6.49
C ILE A 64 -12.52 -7.48 -7.37
N THR A 65 -11.52 -6.81 -7.93
CA THR A 65 -10.50 -7.42 -8.82
C THR A 65 -9.12 -7.46 -8.21
N VAL A 66 -8.88 -6.69 -7.14
CA VAL A 66 -7.63 -6.68 -6.37
C VAL A 66 -7.96 -6.38 -4.91
N LEU A 67 -7.38 -7.14 -3.99
CA LEU A 67 -7.38 -6.81 -2.56
C LEU A 67 -6.00 -6.23 -2.22
N ILE A 68 -5.95 -5.02 -1.64
CA ILE A 68 -4.72 -4.48 -1.03
C ILE A 68 -4.87 -4.58 0.47
N LYS A 69 -4.05 -5.42 1.11
CA LYS A 69 -4.03 -5.56 2.56
C LYS A 69 -2.93 -4.71 3.20
N ASN A 70 -3.22 -4.20 4.38
CA ASN A 70 -2.18 -3.74 5.28
C ASN A 70 -1.22 -4.92 5.58
N PRO A 71 0.12 -4.75 5.50
CA PRO A 71 1.10 -5.80 5.77
C PRO A 71 0.89 -6.53 7.10
N GLY A 72 0.47 -5.83 8.15
CA GLY A 72 0.28 -6.41 9.48
C GLY A 72 -0.92 -7.36 9.62
N ILE A 73 -1.81 -7.42 8.63
CA ILE A 73 -2.95 -8.34 8.65
C ILE A 73 -2.48 -9.76 8.28
N PRO A 74 -2.78 -10.80 9.07
CA PRO A 74 -2.41 -12.18 8.74
C PRO A 74 -3.10 -12.69 7.48
N TYR A 75 -2.49 -13.68 6.80
CA TYR A 75 -3.09 -14.30 5.61
C TYR A 75 -4.28 -15.20 5.96
N GLU A 76 -4.37 -15.65 7.21
CA GLU A 76 -5.50 -16.40 7.78
C GLU A 76 -6.74 -15.52 8.00
N ASN A 77 -6.64 -14.19 7.80
CA ASN A 77 -7.79 -13.29 7.87
C ASN A 77 -8.84 -13.70 6.84
N ILE A 78 -10.12 -13.71 7.24
CA ILE A 78 -11.23 -14.20 6.42
C ILE A 78 -11.36 -13.48 5.06
N MET A 79 -11.07 -12.18 5.01
CA MET A 79 -11.12 -11.41 3.77
C MET A 79 -9.97 -11.80 2.83
N VAL A 80 -8.79 -12.09 3.38
CA VAL A 80 -7.63 -12.54 2.60
C VAL A 80 -7.88 -13.94 2.04
N GLN A 81 -8.33 -14.88 2.89
CA GLN A 81 -8.67 -16.24 2.47
C GLN A 81 -9.76 -16.26 1.40
N GLU A 82 -10.77 -15.40 1.51
CA GLU A 82 -11.83 -15.31 0.51
C GLU A 82 -11.31 -14.75 -0.83
N ALA A 83 -10.44 -13.72 -0.80
CA ALA A 83 -9.81 -13.22 -2.01
C ALA A 83 -8.99 -14.31 -2.72
N GLU A 84 -8.16 -15.05 -1.98
CA GLU A 84 -7.36 -16.16 -2.51
C GLU A 84 -8.23 -17.25 -3.13
N LYS A 85 -9.30 -17.66 -2.43
CA LYS A 85 -10.27 -18.66 -2.92
C LYS A 85 -10.94 -18.23 -4.24
N ARG A 86 -11.17 -16.93 -4.42
CA ARG A 86 -11.75 -16.35 -5.63
C ARG A 86 -10.72 -16.13 -6.75
N GLY A 87 -9.43 -16.37 -6.49
CA GLY A 87 -8.34 -16.05 -7.42
C GLY A 87 -8.12 -14.55 -7.58
N ILE A 88 -8.59 -13.74 -6.63
CA ILE A 88 -8.35 -12.29 -6.59
C ILE A 88 -6.94 -12.08 -6.02
N PRO A 89 -6.05 -11.36 -6.73
CA PRO A 89 -4.71 -11.10 -6.23
C PRO A 89 -4.74 -10.29 -4.94
N VAL A 90 -3.88 -10.69 -3.99
CA VAL A 90 -3.72 -10.04 -2.69
C VAL A 90 -2.39 -9.29 -2.67
N TRP A 91 -2.47 -7.98 -2.75
CA TRP A 91 -1.34 -7.07 -2.80
C TRP A 91 -1.05 -6.45 -1.43
N THR A 92 0.18 -6.02 -1.24
CA THR A 92 0.48 -4.93 -0.32
C THR A 92 0.60 -3.62 -1.09
N GLU A 93 0.65 -2.52 -0.35
CA GLU A 93 0.78 -1.18 -0.94
C GLU A 93 2.10 -0.99 -1.73
N ILE A 94 3.12 -1.82 -1.52
CA ILE A 94 4.36 -1.81 -2.32
C ILE A 94 4.10 -2.20 -3.78
N GLU A 95 3.25 -3.20 -4.00
CA GLU A 95 2.87 -3.61 -5.35
C GLU A 95 2.13 -2.47 -6.06
N LEU A 96 1.24 -1.77 -5.35
CA LEU A 96 0.58 -0.57 -5.88
C LEU A 96 1.61 0.52 -6.22
N ALA A 97 2.56 0.81 -5.33
CA ALA A 97 3.60 1.82 -5.55
C ALA A 97 4.38 1.57 -6.86
N TYR A 98 4.68 0.31 -7.16
CA TYR A 98 5.35 -0.09 -8.40
C TYR A 98 4.55 0.29 -9.66
N TYR A 99 3.23 0.20 -9.62
CA TYR A 99 2.36 0.56 -10.75
C TYR A 99 2.06 2.06 -10.85
N LEU A 100 2.40 2.86 -9.84
CA LEU A 100 2.09 4.29 -9.80
C LEU A 100 3.13 5.15 -10.54
N THR A 101 4.32 4.65 -10.80
CA THR A 101 5.43 5.42 -11.35
C THR A 101 6.32 4.61 -12.29
N ASN A 102 7.07 5.31 -13.15
CA ASN A 102 8.14 4.73 -13.95
C ASN A 102 9.53 4.88 -13.28
N ALA A 103 9.60 5.52 -12.11
CA ALA A 103 10.83 5.69 -11.35
C ALA A 103 11.44 4.33 -10.98
N LYS A 104 12.77 4.29 -10.84
CA LYS A 104 13.49 3.05 -10.52
C LYS A 104 13.46 2.80 -9.03
N PHE A 105 13.19 1.57 -8.61
CA PHE A 105 13.22 1.20 -7.20
C PHE A 105 14.56 0.58 -6.81
N ILE A 106 15.00 0.87 -5.58
CA ILE A 106 16.03 0.11 -4.88
C ILE A 106 15.38 -0.40 -3.59
N GLY A 107 15.11 -1.71 -3.52
CA GLY A 107 14.47 -2.33 -2.35
C GLY A 107 15.49 -2.87 -1.35
N ILE A 108 15.41 -2.45 -0.09
CA ILE A 108 16.25 -2.92 1.01
C ILE A 108 15.40 -3.69 2.01
N THR A 109 15.70 -4.98 2.20
CA THR A 109 15.04 -5.83 3.21
C THR A 109 16.09 -6.56 4.06
N GLY A 110 15.63 -7.28 5.09
CA GLY A 110 16.47 -8.05 6.00
C GLY A 110 16.07 -7.86 7.47
N SER A 111 16.62 -8.68 8.35
CA SER A 111 16.29 -8.62 9.79
C SER A 111 16.81 -7.34 10.43
N ASN A 112 18.05 -6.93 10.13
CA ASN A 112 18.73 -5.78 10.72
C ASN A 112 19.44 -4.95 9.65
N GLY A 113 19.80 -3.71 9.99
CA GLY A 113 20.60 -2.82 9.12
C GLY A 113 19.83 -2.14 8.00
N LYS A 114 18.56 -2.53 7.74
CA LYS A 114 17.73 -1.97 6.67
C LYS A 114 17.72 -0.44 6.63
N THR A 115 17.41 0.20 7.75
CA THR A 115 17.32 1.65 7.88
C THR A 115 18.64 2.32 7.55
N THR A 116 19.74 1.88 8.16
CA THR A 116 21.07 2.42 7.91
C THR A 116 21.50 2.24 6.44
N THR A 117 21.26 1.05 5.87
CA THR A 117 21.60 0.77 4.46
C THR A 117 20.75 1.59 3.49
N THR A 118 19.45 1.71 3.75
CA THR A 118 18.52 2.53 2.93
C THR A 118 18.99 3.98 2.93
N THR A 119 19.26 4.55 4.11
CA THR A 119 19.75 5.92 4.23
C THR A 119 21.10 6.10 3.55
N LEU A 120 22.04 5.16 3.69
CA LEU A 120 23.36 5.26 3.08
C LEU A 120 23.29 5.28 1.55
N ILE A 121 22.47 4.39 0.95
CA ILE A 121 22.27 4.36 -0.51
C ILE A 121 21.65 5.68 -1.00
N TYR A 122 20.64 6.18 -0.29
CA TYR A 122 20.01 7.46 -0.60
C TYR A 122 21.02 8.63 -0.58
N GLU A 123 21.86 8.73 0.45
CA GLU A 123 22.88 9.78 0.55
C GLU A 123 23.97 9.62 -0.52
N MET A 124 24.36 8.40 -0.88
CA MET A 124 25.30 8.13 -1.98
C MET A 124 24.76 8.60 -3.34
N LEU A 125 23.48 8.31 -3.64
CA LEU A 125 22.85 8.77 -4.88
C LEU A 125 22.79 10.30 -4.94
N LYS A 126 22.45 10.96 -3.83
CA LYS A 126 22.44 12.43 -3.77
C LYS A 126 23.83 13.03 -3.90
N ALA A 127 24.85 12.42 -3.30
CA ALA A 127 26.24 12.85 -3.46
C ALA A 127 26.71 12.73 -4.92
N ASP A 128 26.18 11.77 -5.68
CA ASP A 128 26.39 11.60 -7.13
C ASP A 128 25.43 12.45 -7.99
N SER A 129 24.75 13.43 -7.39
CA SER A 129 23.79 14.34 -8.06
C SER A 129 22.63 13.62 -8.77
N GLN A 130 22.32 12.37 -8.40
CA GLN A 130 21.12 11.66 -8.86
C GLN A 130 19.89 12.19 -8.11
N LYS A 131 18.74 12.21 -8.78
CA LYS A 131 17.46 12.43 -8.11
C LYS A 131 17.10 11.18 -7.32
N ALA A 132 17.00 11.32 -6.01
CA ALA A 132 16.68 10.20 -5.12
C ALA A 132 15.54 10.59 -4.17
N LEU A 133 14.66 9.63 -3.92
CA LEU A 133 13.55 9.68 -2.98
C LEU A 133 13.71 8.54 -1.98
N ILE A 134 13.20 8.71 -0.77
CA ILE A 134 13.22 7.67 0.27
C ILE A 134 11.79 7.27 0.63
N ALA A 135 11.55 5.97 0.77
CA ALA A 135 10.22 5.39 0.91
C ALA A 135 10.19 4.15 1.81
N GLY A 136 8.99 3.72 2.18
CA GLY A 136 8.72 2.45 2.85
C GLY A 136 8.68 2.58 4.38
N ASN A 137 9.32 1.65 5.10
CA ASN A 137 9.31 1.68 6.58
C ASN A 137 10.18 2.78 7.21
N ILE A 138 10.88 3.56 6.38
CA ILE A 138 11.68 4.69 6.79
C ILE A 138 11.22 5.94 6.02
N GLY A 139 10.52 6.83 6.71
CA GLY A 139 10.00 8.06 6.12
C GLY A 139 8.56 7.93 5.61
N THR A 140 8.37 8.16 4.31
CA THR A 140 7.05 8.31 3.68
C THR A 140 6.55 6.99 3.09
N VAL A 141 5.23 6.81 3.05
CA VAL A 141 4.58 5.64 2.46
C VAL A 141 4.98 5.52 0.98
N ALA A 142 5.31 4.32 0.50
CA ALA A 142 5.94 4.12 -0.80
C ALA A 142 5.06 4.55 -1.98
N SER A 143 3.75 4.35 -1.88
CA SER A 143 2.72 4.71 -2.84
C SER A 143 2.54 6.22 -2.92
N GLU A 144 2.66 6.96 -1.81
CA GLU A 144 2.67 8.43 -1.84
C GLU A 144 3.92 8.94 -2.55
N VAL A 145 5.09 8.38 -2.22
CA VAL A 145 6.35 8.75 -2.89
C VAL A 145 6.28 8.44 -4.39
N ALA A 146 5.79 7.26 -4.75
CA ALA A 146 5.62 6.86 -6.15
C ALA A 146 4.60 7.74 -6.88
N TYR A 147 3.48 8.08 -6.24
CA TYR A 147 2.44 8.91 -6.84
C TYR A 147 2.92 10.33 -7.19
N HIS A 148 3.89 10.85 -6.44
CA HIS A 148 4.47 12.18 -6.64
C HIS A 148 5.82 12.19 -7.37
N ALA A 149 6.36 11.02 -7.74
CA ALA A 149 7.63 10.94 -8.48
C ALA A 149 7.45 11.33 -9.95
N ASP A 150 8.41 12.06 -10.51
CA ASP A 150 8.43 12.50 -11.92
C ASP A 150 8.84 11.37 -12.88
N GLY A 151 9.37 10.26 -12.35
CA GLY A 151 9.70 9.04 -13.09
C GLY A 151 11.17 8.90 -13.49
N ASP A 152 11.99 9.94 -13.28
CA ASP A 152 13.43 9.91 -13.54
C ASP A 152 14.28 9.75 -12.26
N GLU A 153 13.63 9.56 -11.11
CA GLU A 153 14.27 9.37 -9.81
C GLU A 153 14.56 7.90 -9.47
N TRP A 154 15.41 7.73 -8.47
CA TRP A 154 15.58 6.49 -7.72
C TRP A 154 14.77 6.53 -6.42
N ILE A 155 13.85 5.60 -6.25
CA ILE A 155 13.07 5.42 -5.02
C ILE A 155 13.74 4.35 -4.16
N VAL A 156 14.51 4.80 -3.17
CA VAL A 156 15.21 3.94 -2.21
C VAL A 156 14.22 3.54 -1.12
N THR A 157 13.83 2.26 -1.11
CA THR A 157 12.67 1.78 -0.36
C THR A 157 13.07 0.77 0.71
N GLU A 158 12.81 1.09 1.98
CA GLU A 158 12.93 0.11 3.06
C GLU A 158 11.70 -0.80 3.10
N LEU A 159 11.94 -2.12 3.00
CA LEU A 159 10.91 -3.13 2.89
C LEU A 159 10.98 -4.13 4.05
N SER A 160 9.83 -4.44 4.64
CA SER A 160 9.66 -5.58 5.56
C SER A 160 9.33 -6.86 4.79
N SER A 161 9.55 -8.02 5.41
CA SER A 161 9.09 -9.30 4.87
C SER A 161 7.58 -9.30 4.65
N PHE A 162 6.80 -8.77 5.60
CA PHE A 162 5.34 -8.68 5.49
C PHE A 162 4.87 -7.84 4.29
N GLN A 163 5.59 -6.78 3.95
CA GLN A 163 5.32 -6.00 2.74
C GLN A 163 5.60 -6.79 1.47
N LEU A 164 6.72 -7.51 1.43
CA LEU A 164 7.12 -8.29 0.25
C LEU A 164 6.18 -9.48 -0.05
N MET A 165 5.51 -10.04 0.97
CA MET A 165 4.61 -11.18 0.79
C MET A 165 3.48 -10.93 -0.22
N GLY A 166 3.01 -9.68 -0.36
CA GLY A 166 1.96 -9.32 -1.33
C GLY A 166 2.50 -8.53 -2.52
N THR A 167 3.72 -8.85 -2.96
CA THR A 167 4.29 -8.30 -4.20
C THR A 167 4.37 -9.39 -5.27
N HIS A 168 4.15 -9.01 -6.54
CA HIS A 168 4.16 -9.91 -7.68
C HIS A 168 5.07 -9.40 -8.80
N ALA A 169 4.92 -8.13 -9.19
CA ALA A 169 5.68 -7.53 -10.27
C ALA A 169 6.84 -6.64 -9.79
N PHE A 170 6.79 -6.18 -8.53
CA PHE A 170 7.83 -5.34 -7.93
C PHE A 170 9.23 -5.98 -8.08
N ARG A 171 10.17 -5.22 -8.68
CA ARG A 171 11.54 -5.65 -8.97
C ARG A 171 12.49 -4.47 -9.13
#